data_AF-A0A6I0DXZ0-F1
#
_entry.id   AF-A0A6I0DXZ0-F1
#
_cell.length_a   1.000
_cell.length_b   1.000
_cell.length_c   1.000
_cell.angle_alpha   90.00
_cell.angle_beta   90.00
_cell.angle_gamma   90.00
#
_symmetry.space_group_name_H-M   'P 1'
#
loop_
_entity.id
_entity.type
_entity.pdbx_description
1 polymer ?
#
loop_
_entity_poly.entity_id
_entity_poly.type
_entity_poly.pdbx_seq_one_letter_code
_entity_poly.pdbx_strand_id
1 'polypeptide(L)'
;MIFRIITSKNRLVMNGNTLNEPFSYSEGIESLRNGLMLENEFKQMIESALNLKVTSFSSSASFLEKESGCIEDCSIKLIAHIPTENKKLQGTRYYYSEGKRIIHFTSINVLYSIINEGAIRMYNLHNSNDDCEYSFASSKLKEIYSLGQNDNGIERRISDVKEYSFILSTTSLSELRNKAFWDKYGHGGKGVAIEFEIINDLNTWEYSYFSKVHYNKLDEFEALKEGWSKIQLQNKHIHYRVELDQLLSFHKSERWNSEKEIRILTLFSNVFHSNPFRERIYSDFKFDKADKPIKYFKLPLCDKNGEFIDKELNSCPESFRQIIPKLRISNIYFSSDCPISNNDFTNFQVNLQKYVSDKMNCWIGSLSNNKKVEYVKQTSCSQLSRIFN
;
A
#
# COMPACT_ATOMS: atom_id res chain seq x y z
N MET A 1 -10.37 -22.13 10.68
CA MET A 1 -10.09 -22.91 9.46
C MET A 1 -9.44 -24.20 9.91
N ILE A 2 -9.97 -25.34 9.48
CA ILE A 2 -9.67 -26.67 10.02
C ILE A 2 -8.20 -27.03 9.76
N PHE A 3 -7.47 -27.48 10.79
CA PHE A 3 -6.26 -28.27 10.62
C PHE A 3 -6.60 -29.51 9.79
N ARG A 4 -6.50 -29.41 8.46
CA ARG A 4 -6.38 -30.60 7.62
C ARG A 4 -4.91 -31.01 7.71
N ILE A 5 -4.62 -31.82 8.73
CA ILE A 5 -3.45 -32.70 8.66
C ILE A 5 -3.74 -33.63 7.48
N ILE A 6 -3.21 -33.29 6.31
CA ILE A 6 -3.11 -34.22 5.20
C ILE A 6 -2.00 -35.18 5.63
N THR A 7 -2.36 -36.24 6.33
CA THR A 7 -1.48 -37.40 6.43
C THR A 7 -1.36 -37.96 5.01
N SER A 8 -0.23 -37.73 4.35
CA SER A 8 0.12 -38.46 3.14
C SER A 8 0.12 -39.95 3.48
N LYS A 9 -0.93 -40.67 3.07
CA LYS A 9 -0.96 -42.14 3.06
C LYS A 9 0.03 -42.62 2.00
N ASN A 10 1.32 -42.56 2.29
CA ASN A 10 2.28 -43.44 1.65
C ASN A 10 2.03 -44.84 2.22
N ARG A 11 1.35 -45.68 1.44
CA ARG A 11 1.29 -47.13 1.66
C ARG A 11 2.70 -47.69 1.44
N LEU A 12 3.52 -47.66 2.49
CA LEU A 12 4.63 -48.60 2.63
C LEU A 12 4.04 -49.91 3.12
N VAL A 13 4.03 -50.91 2.23
CA VAL A 13 3.77 -52.30 2.60
C VAL A 13 5.01 -52.76 3.37
N MET A 14 4.96 -52.67 4.69
CA MET A 14 5.90 -53.33 5.59
C MET A 14 5.20 -54.55 6.19
N ASN A 15 5.69 -55.73 5.82
CA ASN A 15 5.39 -56.97 6.52
C ASN A 15 6.06 -56.95 7.90
N GLY A 16 5.31 -57.25 8.95
CA GLY A 16 5.87 -57.64 10.25
C GLY A 16 5.22 -56.97 11.45
N ASN A 17 4.36 -57.73 12.12
CA ASN A 17 3.86 -57.60 13.49
C ASN A 17 4.48 -56.46 14.33
N THR A 18 3.79 -55.33 14.43
CA THR A 18 3.90 -54.41 15.56
C THR A 18 2.50 -53.96 15.96
N LEU A 19 2.26 -53.97 17.27
CA LEU A 19 1.00 -53.65 17.92
C LEU A 19 0.56 -52.22 17.52
N ASN A 20 -0.60 -52.12 16.88
CA ASN A 20 -1.31 -50.86 16.70
C ASN A 20 -1.83 -50.40 18.06
N GLU A 21 -1.09 -49.56 18.76
CA GLU A 21 -1.70 -48.74 19.81
C GLU A 21 -2.63 -47.73 19.13
N PRO A 22 -3.92 -47.67 19.54
CA PRO A 22 -4.83 -46.70 18.99
C PRO A 22 -4.38 -45.31 19.44
N PHE A 23 -4.06 -44.44 18.49
CA PHE A 23 -3.91 -43.01 18.72
C PHE A 23 -5.09 -42.53 19.56
N SER A 24 -4.82 -42.15 20.81
CA SER A 24 -5.86 -41.77 21.75
C SER A 24 -6.56 -40.52 21.23
N TYR A 25 -7.87 -40.61 21.00
CA TYR A 25 -8.71 -39.49 20.57
C TYR A 25 -8.59 -38.27 21.51
N SER A 26 -8.14 -38.46 22.76
CA SER A 26 -7.94 -37.37 23.72
C SER A 26 -6.72 -36.49 23.40
N GLU A 27 -5.62 -37.06 22.91
CA GLU A 27 -4.37 -36.32 22.64
C GLU A 27 -4.52 -35.37 21.44
N GLY A 28 -5.27 -35.79 20.42
CA GLY A 28 -5.59 -34.93 19.27
C GLY A 28 -6.44 -33.71 19.65
N ILE A 29 -7.32 -33.83 20.66
CA ILE A 29 -8.18 -32.74 21.13
C ILE A 29 -7.39 -31.72 21.96
N GLU A 30 -6.45 -32.16 22.79
CA GLU A 30 -5.57 -31.26 23.55
C GLU A 30 -4.61 -30.48 22.65
N SER A 31 -4.02 -31.13 21.65
CA SER A 31 -3.16 -30.47 20.66
C SER A 31 -3.92 -29.37 19.87
N LEU A 32 -5.16 -29.65 19.45
CA LEU A 32 -6.02 -28.67 18.77
C LEU A 32 -6.41 -27.50 19.67
N ARG A 33 -6.71 -27.75 20.96
CA ARG A 33 -7.04 -26.70 21.93
C ARG A 33 -5.84 -25.78 22.16
N ASN A 34 -4.64 -26.34 22.27
CA ASN A 34 -3.41 -25.57 22.44
C ASN A 34 -3.11 -24.69 21.21
N GLY A 35 -3.30 -25.23 19.99
CA GLY A 35 -3.12 -24.44 18.76
C GLY A 35 -4.04 -23.22 18.68
N LEU A 36 -5.34 -23.38 18.97
CA LEU A 36 -6.30 -22.26 18.94
C LEU A 36 -5.99 -21.22 20.02
N MET A 37 -5.52 -21.64 21.20
CA MET A 37 -5.11 -20.73 22.26
C MET A 37 -3.93 -19.86 21.82
N LEU A 38 -2.92 -20.46 21.19
CA LEU A 38 -1.73 -19.77 20.69
C LEU A 38 -2.04 -18.82 19.53
N GLU A 39 -2.94 -19.21 18.61
CA GLU A 39 -3.46 -18.30 17.58
C GLU A 39 -4.17 -17.10 18.20
N ASN A 40 -5.00 -17.31 19.21
CA ASN A 40 -5.73 -16.23 19.89
C ASN A 40 -4.81 -15.28 20.66
N GLU A 41 -3.78 -15.81 21.34
CA GLU A 41 -2.77 -15.00 22.03
C GLU A 41 -2.02 -14.10 21.04
N PHE A 42 -1.52 -14.70 19.95
CA PHE A 42 -0.81 -13.94 18.92
C PHE A 42 -1.72 -12.93 18.23
N LYS A 43 -2.98 -13.30 17.97
CA LYS A 43 -4.00 -12.38 17.45
C LYS A 43 -4.20 -11.18 18.37
N GLN A 44 -4.49 -11.40 19.65
CA GLN A 44 -4.75 -10.32 20.61
C GLN A 44 -3.57 -9.37 20.72
N MET A 45 -2.35 -9.90 20.68
CA MET A 45 -1.12 -9.11 20.69
C MET A 45 -1.05 -8.18 19.46
N ILE A 46 -1.31 -8.71 18.25
CA ILE A 46 -1.33 -7.90 17.01
C ILE A 46 -2.44 -6.85 17.06
N GLU A 47 -3.66 -7.26 17.40
CA GLU A 47 -4.84 -6.39 17.40
C GLU A 47 -4.69 -5.26 18.43
N SER A 48 -4.10 -5.54 19.59
CA SER A 48 -3.83 -4.53 20.62
C SER A 48 -2.72 -3.58 20.21
N ALA A 49 -1.63 -4.07 19.61
CA ALA A 49 -0.49 -3.23 19.22
C ALA A 49 -0.86 -2.26 18.10
N LEU A 50 -1.60 -2.75 17.09
CA LEU A 50 -1.88 -1.99 15.87
C LEU A 50 -3.29 -1.36 15.84
N ASN A 51 -4.09 -1.59 16.89
CA ASN A 51 -5.49 -1.17 16.98
C ASN A 51 -6.32 -1.58 15.75
N LEU A 52 -6.11 -2.79 15.23
CA LEU A 52 -6.80 -3.32 14.04
C LEU A 52 -7.31 -4.72 14.28
N LYS A 53 -8.15 -5.24 13.38
CA LYS A 53 -8.61 -6.64 13.43
C LYS A 53 -7.86 -7.52 12.45
N VAL A 54 -7.34 -8.65 12.91
CA VAL A 54 -6.75 -9.69 12.05
C VAL A 54 -7.88 -10.44 11.34
N THR A 55 -7.76 -10.63 10.02
CA THR A 55 -8.83 -11.24 9.21
C THR A 55 -8.78 -12.75 9.22
N SER A 56 -7.58 -13.31 9.08
CA SER A 56 -7.38 -14.75 9.01
C SER A 56 -6.00 -15.15 9.48
N PHE A 57 -5.88 -16.43 9.79
CA PHE A 57 -4.63 -17.13 9.99
C PHE A 57 -4.50 -18.21 8.93
N SER A 58 -3.30 -18.37 8.39
CA SER A 58 -2.91 -19.58 7.69
C SER A 58 -1.90 -20.35 8.54
N SER A 59 -2.05 -21.67 8.57
CA SER A 59 -1.13 -22.56 9.26
C SER A 59 -0.55 -23.58 8.29
N SER A 60 0.74 -23.87 8.43
CA SER A 60 1.41 -24.94 7.67
C SER A 60 2.41 -25.65 8.57
N ALA A 61 2.43 -26.98 8.56
CA ALA A 61 3.45 -27.76 9.24
C ALA A 61 4.45 -28.29 8.20
N SER A 62 5.74 -28.14 8.48
CA SER A 62 6.80 -28.81 7.73
C SER A 62 7.24 -30.05 8.50
N PHE A 63 7.36 -31.17 7.80
CA PHE A 63 8.00 -32.38 8.34
C PHE A 63 9.27 -32.63 7.55
N LEU A 64 10.42 -32.59 8.22
CA LEU A 64 11.67 -33.10 7.66
C LEU A 64 11.84 -34.55 8.13
N GLU A 65 11.58 -35.50 7.23
CA GLU A 65 12.02 -36.89 7.40
C GLU A 65 13.49 -37.00 6.99
N LYS A 66 14.35 -37.45 7.91
CA LYS A 66 15.70 -37.89 7.54
C LYS A 66 15.65 -39.28 6.89
N GLU A 67 16.70 -39.61 6.13
CA GLU A 67 16.93 -40.96 5.58
C GLU A 67 16.94 -42.06 6.67
N SER A 68 17.15 -41.69 7.94
CA SER A 68 17.10 -42.59 9.10
C SER A 68 15.67 -42.89 9.62
N GLY A 69 14.63 -42.28 9.04
CA GLY A 69 13.24 -42.44 9.47
C GLY A 69 12.84 -41.66 10.73
N CYS A 70 13.72 -40.81 11.27
CA CYS A 70 13.40 -39.94 12.41
C CYS A 70 12.93 -38.55 11.92
N ILE A 71 11.79 -38.09 12.43
CA ILE A 71 11.26 -36.74 12.21
C ILE A 71 12.02 -35.79 13.15
N GLU A 72 12.82 -34.88 12.60
CA GLU A 72 13.74 -34.06 13.40
C GLU A 72 13.25 -32.63 13.64
N ASP A 73 12.36 -32.11 12.79
CA ASP A 73 11.85 -30.76 12.96
C ASP A 73 10.39 -30.65 12.50
N CYS A 74 9.49 -30.57 13.49
CA CYS A 74 8.07 -30.28 13.30
C CYS A 74 7.84 -28.79 13.54
N SER A 75 8.24 -27.96 12.59
CA SER A 75 8.00 -26.52 12.70
C SER A 75 6.58 -26.20 12.20
N ILE A 76 5.75 -25.63 13.08
CA ILE A 76 4.43 -25.10 12.71
C ILE A 76 4.62 -23.64 12.34
N LYS A 77 4.19 -23.24 11.15
CA LYS A 77 4.16 -21.84 10.75
C LYS A 77 2.76 -21.29 10.92
N LEU A 78 2.61 -20.19 11.67
CA LEU A 78 1.36 -19.46 11.82
C LEU A 78 1.51 -18.07 11.21
N ILE A 79 0.74 -17.77 10.16
CA ILE A 79 0.79 -16.49 9.45
C ILE A 79 -0.51 -15.74 9.69
N ALA A 80 -0.42 -14.59 10.36
CA ALA A 80 -1.52 -13.65 10.52
C ALA A 80 -1.62 -12.74 9.29
N HIS A 81 -2.82 -12.65 8.73
CA HIS A 81 -3.11 -11.77 7.60
C HIS A 81 -3.84 -10.51 8.07
N ILE A 82 -3.31 -9.36 7.66
CA ILE A 82 -3.95 -8.05 7.85
C ILE A 82 -5.02 -7.87 6.76
N PRO A 83 -6.14 -7.19 7.03
CA PRO A 83 -7.21 -7.03 6.07
C PRO A 83 -6.77 -6.48 4.71
N THR A 84 -7.33 -7.05 3.64
CA THR A 84 -7.26 -6.52 2.26
C THR A 84 -8.30 -5.43 2.03
N GLU A 85 -9.37 -5.43 2.83
CA GLU A 85 -10.51 -4.53 2.73
C GLU A 85 -10.24 -3.23 3.49
N ASN A 86 -10.32 -2.09 2.82
CA ASN A 86 -10.00 -0.80 3.41
C ASN A 86 -10.96 -0.41 4.56
N LYS A 87 -12.23 -0.86 4.51
CA LYS A 87 -13.20 -0.66 5.61
C LYS A 87 -12.73 -1.20 6.97
N LYS A 88 -11.87 -2.21 6.98
CA LYS A 88 -11.36 -2.82 8.22
C LYS A 88 -10.28 -1.99 8.90
N LEU A 89 -9.77 -0.97 8.21
CA LEU A 89 -8.82 0.00 8.75
C LEU A 89 -9.51 1.23 9.37
N GLN A 90 -10.84 1.34 9.27
CA GLN A 90 -11.59 2.42 9.91
C GLN A 90 -11.29 2.50 11.41
N GLY A 91 -11.09 3.72 11.91
CA GLY A 91 -10.72 3.98 13.30
C GLY A 91 -9.22 3.82 13.59
N THR A 92 -8.43 3.35 12.64
CA THR A 92 -6.97 3.34 12.71
C THR A 92 -6.37 4.57 12.03
N ARG A 93 -5.08 4.82 12.28
CA ARG A 93 -4.34 5.88 11.55
C ARG A 93 -4.10 5.57 10.07
N TYR A 94 -4.38 4.34 9.63
CA TYR A 94 -4.20 3.86 8.26
C TYR A 94 -5.45 4.03 7.38
N TYR A 95 -6.43 4.79 7.85
CA TYR A 95 -7.64 5.12 7.12
C TYR A 95 -7.81 6.63 7.00
N TYR A 96 -7.86 7.14 5.79
CA TYR A 96 -8.07 8.55 5.51
C TYR A 96 -9.55 8.93 5.60
N SER A 97 -9.90 9.78 6.56
CA SER A 97 -11.27 10.26 6.78
C SER A 97 -11.46 11.77 6.50
N GLU A 98 -10.39 12.50 6.19
CA GLU A 98 -10.41 13.98 6.14
C GLU A 98 -10.96 14.57 4.84
N GLY A 99 -11.30 13.74 3.85
CA GLY A 99 -11.95 14.21 2.63
C GLY A 99 -11.81 13.26 1.44
N LYS A 100 -12.45 13.64 0.33
CA LYS A 100 -12.42 12.90 -0.94
C LYS A 100 -11.63 13.60 -2.04
N ARG A 101 -10.98 14.73 -1.73
CA ARG A 101 -10.23 15.52 -2.70
C ARG A 101 -8.76 15.58 -2.34
N ILE A 102 -7.91 15.31 -3.32
CA ILE A 102 -6.46 15.25 -3.19
C ILE A 102 -5.79 15.93 -4.37
N ILE A 103 -4.59 16.48 -4.13
CA ILE A 103 -3.81 17.20 -5.13
C ILE A 103 -2.60 16.38 -5.54
N HIS A 104 -2.40 16.25 -6.85
CA HIS A 104 -1.19 15.68 -7.44
C HIS A 104 -0.48 16.73 -8.29
N PHE A 105 0.72 17.12 -7.87
CA PHE A 105 1.58 18.04 -8.62
C PHE A 105 2.37 17.27 -9.67
N THR A 106 2.37 17.80 -10.90
CA THR A 106 3.06 17.13 -12.01
C THR A 106 3.36 18.11 -13.16
N SER A 107 3.91 17.61 -14.26
CA SER A 107 4.14 18.38 -15.48
C SER A 107 2.92 18.38 -16.41
N ILE A 108 2.84 19.35 -17.32
CA ILE A 108 1.79 19.41 -18.36
C ILE A 108 1.83 18.15 -19.25
N ASN A 109 3.02 17.63 -19.58
CA ASN A 109 3.17 16.42 -20.39
C ASN A 109 2.53 15.20 -19.71
N VAL A 110 2.74 15.06 -18.39
CA VAL A 110 2.13 13.97 -17.62
C VAL A 110 0.62 14.16 -17.52
N LEU A 111 0.11 15.39 -17.37
CA LEU A 111 -1.32 15.66 -17.43
C LEU A 111 -1.93 15.17 -18.75
N TYR A 112 -1.32 15.49 -19.91
CA TYR A 112 -1.80 15.01 -21.20
C TYR A 112 -1.72 13.48 -21.33
N SER A 113 -0.68 12.84 -20.78
CA SER A 113 -0.60 11.37 -20.72
C SER A 113 -1.76 10.79 -19.90
N ILE A 114 -2.05 11.35 -18.72
CA ILE A 114 -3.17 10.93 -17.86
C ILE A 114 -4.51 11.06 -18.60
N ILE A 115 -4.76 12.20 -19.28
CA ILE A 115 -6.01 12.44 -20.01
C ILE A 115 -6.15 11.46 -21.19
N ASN A 116 -5.08 11.26 -21.95
CA ASN A 116 -5.11 10.37 -23.13
C ASN A 116 -5.25 8.90 -22.75
N GLU A 117 -4.60 8.47 -21.67
CA GLU A 117 -4.69 7.10 -21.18
C GLU A 117 -6.00 6.85 -20.42
N GLY A 118 -6.67 7.89 -19.92
CA GLY A 118 -7.82 7.74 -19.04
C GLY A 118 -7.44 7.07 -17.71
N ALA A 119 -6.18 7.15 -17.31
CA ALA A 119 -5.63 6.46 -16.15
C ALA A 119 -4.40 7.19 -15.60
N ILE A 120 -4.14 7.00 -14.30
CA ILE A 120 -2.91 7.43 -13.63
C ILE A 120 -1.99 6.21 -13.51
N ARG A 121 -0.71 6.40 -13.84
CA ARG A 121 0.32 5.36 -13.61
C ARG A 121 0.80 5.43 -12.16
N MET A 122 0.41 4.45 -11.36
CA MET A 122 0.94 4.25 -10.02
C MET A 122 2.21 3.42 -10.13
N TYR A 123 3.38 4.06 -10.04
CA TYR A 123 4.64 3.31 -10.12
C TYR A 123 4.89 2.53 -8.83
N ASN A 124 5.63 1.43 -8.96
CA ASN A 124 6.01 0.61 -7.83
C ASN A 124 7.11 1.28 -6.97
N LEU A 125 7.32 0.79 -5.75
CA LEU A 125 8.30 1.35 -4.82
C LEU A 125 9.75 1.27 -5.30
N HIS A 126 10.09 0.36 -6.22
CA HIS A 126 11.41 0.39 -6.90
C HIS A 126 11.63 1.70 -7.66
N ASN A 127 10.55 2.33 -8.14
CA ASN A 127 10.61 3.62 -8.79
C ASN A 127 10.64 4.82 -7.81
N SER A 128 10.50 4.62 -6.50
CA SER A 128 10.53 5.72 -5.52
C SER A 128 11.85 6.50 -5.57
N ASN A 129 11.79 7.81 -5.27
CA ASN A 129 12.98 8.63 -5.07
C ASN A 129 13.66 8.35 -3.71
N ASP A 130 12.96 7.67 -2.81
CA ASP A 130 13.50 7.18 -1.55
C ASP A 130 13.76 5.67 -1.64
N ASP A 131 14.97 5.29 -2.04
CA ASP A 131 15.35 3.88 -2.14
C ASP A 131 15.25 3.13 -0.80
N CYS A 132 15.28 3.85 0.33
CA CYS A 132 15.19 3.29 1.67
C CYS A 132 13.76 3.30 2.25
N GLU A 133 12.76 3.78 1.51
CA GLU A 133 11.42 4.08 2.04
C GLU A 133 10.79 2.92 2.82
N TYR A 134 10.59 1.78 2.16
CA TYR A 134 10.01 0.60 2.80
C TYR A 134 10.98 -0.04 3.79
N SER A 135 12.28 0.00 3.50
CA SER A 135 13.34 -0.54 4.36
C SER A 135 13.42 0.19 5.71
N PHE A 136 13.11 1.49 5.75
CA PHE A 136 13.06 2.28 6.97
C PHE A 136 12.05 1.68 7.96
N ALA A 137 10.81 1.48 7.52
CA ALA A 137 9.76 0.94 8.38
C ALA A 137 10.00 -0.53 8.71
N SER A 138 10.36 -1.35 7.71
CA SER A 138 10.55 -2.79 7.91
C SER A 138 11.78 -3.13 8.77
N SER A 139 12.76 -2.22 8.86
CA SER A 139 13.95 -2.41 9.71
C SER A 139 13.61 -2.66 11.19
N LYS A 140 12.51 -2.08 11.70
CA LYS A 140 12.06 -2.29 13.08
C LYS A 140 11.66 -3.73 13.35
N LEU A 141 11.22 -4.44 12.32
CA LEU A 141 10.81 -5.82 12.39
C LEU A 141 11.88 -6.78 11.86
N LYS A 142 13.09 -6.28 11.53
CA LYS A 142 14.14 -7.10 10.91
C LYS A 142 14.52 -8.27 11.82
N GLU A 143 14.83 -8.01 13.08
CA GLU A 143 15.22 -9.05 14.04
C GLU A 143 14.16 -10.15 14.19
N ILE A 144 12.89 -9.77 14.28
CA ILE A 144 11.80 -10.74 14.45
C ILE A 144 11.51 -11.52 13.16
N TYR A 145 11.66 -10.90 11.98
CA TYR A 145 11.60 -11.62 10.72
C TYR A 145 12.80 -12.57 10.51
N SER A 146 13.98 -12.24 11.03
CA SER A 146 15.17 -13.09 10.98
C SER A 146 15.04 -14.36 11.83
N LEU A 147 14.15 -14.39 12.84
CA LEU A 147 13.93 -15.60 13.64
C LEU A 147 13.34 -16.78 12.83
N GLY A 148 12.78 -16.52 11.64
CA GLY A 148 12.23 -17.55 10.75
C GLY A 148 12.79 -17.57 9.33
N GLN A 149 13.78 -16.72 9.02
CA GLN A 149 14.41 -16.61 7.70
C GLN A 149 15.87 -16.19 7.82
N ASN A 150 16.72 -16.65 6.89
CA ASN A 150 18.06 -16.06 6.73
C ASN A 150 17.97 -14.64 6.12
N ASP A 151 19.05 -13.86 6.20
CA ASP A 151 19.08 -12.47 5.71
C ASP A 151 18.68 -12.35 4.24
N ASN A 152 19.08 -13.31 3.39
CA ASN A 152 18.69 -13.37 1.98
C ASN A 152 17.17 -13.47 1.78
N GLY A 153 16.46 -14.13 2.70
CA GLY A 153 14.99 -14.22 2.67
C GLY A 153 14.30 -12.89 2.92
N ILE A 154 14.85 -12.08 3.85
CA ILE A 154 14.32 -10.75 4.17
C ILE A 154 14.53 -9.80 3.00
N GLU A 155 15.71 -9.78 2.40
CA GLU A 155 16.01 -8.92 1.25
C GLU A 155 15.13 -9.26 0.05
N ARG A 156 14.96 -10.55 -0.25
CA ARG A 156 14.03 -11.01 -1.29
C ARG A 156 12.61 -10.54 -0.98
N ARG A 157 12.12 -10.68 0.25
CA ARG A 157 10.79 -10.20 0.63
C ARG A 157 10.65 -8.69 0.44
N ILE A 158 11.64 -7.91 0.87
CA ILE A 158 11.63 -6.45 0.68
C ILE A 158 11.55 -6.12 -0.80
N SER A 159 12.34 -6.80 -1.65
CA SER A 159 12.32 -6.61 -3.09
C SER A 159 10.94 -6.95 -3.69
N ASP A 160 10.34 -8.08 -3.29
CA ASP A 160 9.01 -8.50 -3.75
C ASP A 160 7.94 -7.47 -3.36
N VAL A 161 7.94 -7.02 -2.10
CA VAL A 161 6.99 -5.99 -1.64
C VAL A 161 7.18 -4.70 -2.43
N LYS A 162 8.43 -4.27 -2.64
CA LYS A 162 8.70 -3.07 -3.44
C LYS A 162 8.24 -3.20 -4.89
N GLU A 163 8.32 -4.40 -5.45
CA GLU A 163 7.90 -4.69 -6.83
C GLU A 163 6.39 -4.59 -7.02
N TYR A 164 5.60 -4.98 -6.01
CA TYR A 164 4.13 -5.06 -6.07
C TYR A 164 3.38 -4.05 -5.20
N SER A 165 4.09 -3.05 -4.65
CA SER A 165 3.50 -1.88 -3.97
C SER A 165 3.43 -0.70 -4.94
N PHE A 166 2.25 -0.42 -5.47
CA PHE A 166 2.02 0.67 -6.42
C PHE A 166 1.45 1.89 -5.70
N ILE A 167 2.06 3.06 -5.92
CA ILE A 167 1.76 4.26 -5.14
C ILE A 167 1.34 5.42 -6.03
N LEU A 168 0.29 6.12 -5.61
CA LEU A 168 -0.02 7.48 -6.03
C LEU A 168 0.20 8.41 -4.84
N SER A 169 1.25 9.22 -4.93
CA SER A 169 1.58 10.26 -3.96
C SER A 169 0.82 11.54 -4.27
N THR A 170 0.07 12.03 -3.27
CA THR A 170 -0.73 13.25 -3.35
C THR A 170 -0.57 14.06 -2.06
N THR A 171 -1.26 15.20 -1.97
CA THR A 171 -1.33 16.02 -0.76
C THR A 171 -2.68 16.73 -0.67
N SER A 172 -2.90 17.52 0.39
CA SER A 172 -4.15 18.25 0.60
C SER A 172 -4.24 19.52 -0.27
N LEU A 173 -5.46 20.02 -0.46
CA LEU A 173 -5.72 21.27 -1.18
C LEU A 173 -4.99 22.48 -0.57
N SER A 174 -4.73 22.46 0.74
CA SER A 174 -4.01 23.53 1.44
C SER A 174 -2.59 23.75 0.89
N GLU A 175 -1.95 22.71 0.35
CA GLU A 175 -0.59 22.80 -0.17
C GLU A 175 -0.51 23.45 -1.56
N LEU A 176 -1.63 23.77 -2.21
CA LEU A 176 -1.64 24.54 -3.46
C LEU A 176 -0.90 25.88 -3.32
N ARG A 177 -0.95 26.51 -2.14
CA ARG A 177 -0.26 27.79 -1.89
C ARG A 177 1.18 27.64 -1.40
N ASN A 178 1.68 26.40 -1.31
CA ASN A 178 3.03 26.11 -0.86
C ASN A 178 3.99 26.05 -2.06
N LYS A 179 4.84 27.08 -2.20
CA LYS A 179 5.79 27.19 -3.31
C LYS A 179 6.73 25.98 -3.42
N ALA A 180 7.10 25.35 -2.30
CA ALA A 180 8.01 24.20 -2.32
C ALA A 180 7.44 23.01 -3.11
N PHE A 181 6.11 22.81 -3.11
CA PHE A 181 5.49 21.76 -3.92
C PHE A 181 5.55 22.07 -5.41
N TRP A 182 5.32 23.32 -5.79
CA TRP A 182 5.44 23.75 -7.19
C TRP A 182 6.87 23.65 -7.70
N ASP A 183 7.84 24.04 -6.88
CA ASP A 183 9.26 23.96 -7.22
C ASP A 183 9.70 22.51 -7.42
N LYS A 184 9.36 21.62 -6.47
CA LYS A 184 9.83 20.23 -6.47
C LYS A 184 9.03 19.29 -7.37
N TYR A 185 7.70 19.39 -7.34
CA TYR A 185 6.80 18.44 -8.02
C TYR A 185 5.99 19.08 -9.16
N GLY A 186 5.77 20.40 -9.11
CA GLY A 186 5.12 21.16 -10.17
C GLY A 186 6.06 21.61 -11.30
N HIS A 187 7.12 20.83 -11.58
CA HIS A 187 8.12 21.11 -12.63
C HIS A 187 8.70 22.53 -12.56
N GLY A 188 9.20 22.93 -11.37
CA GLY A 188 9.77 24.26 -11.15
C GLY A 188 8.76 25.40 -11.37
N GLY A 189 7.49 25.17 -10.99
CA GLY A 189 6.40 26.13 -11.19
C GLY A 189 5.86 26.22 -12.63
N LYS A 190 6.36 25.42 -13.58
CA LYS A 190 5.87 25.41 -14.97
C LYS A 190 4.84 24.32 -15.25
N GLY A 191 4.63 23.42 -14.29
CA GLY A 191 3.68 22.32 -14.37
C GLY A 191 2.28 22.69 -13.90
N VAL A 192 1.55 21.68 -13.43
CA VAL A 192 0.16 21.76 -12.97
C VAL A 192 -0.01 21.05 -11.64
N ALA A 193 -1.08 21.40 -10.94
CA ALA A 193 -1.59 20.60 -9.84
C ALA A 193 -2.98 20.09 -10.21
N ILE A 194 -3.14 18.77 -10.24
CA ILE A 194 -4.39 18.10 -10.61
C ILE A 194 -5.15 17.79 -9.33
N GLU A 195 -6.39 18.26 -9.23
CA GLU A 195 -7.32 17.83 -8.19
C GLU A 195 -8.05 16.58 -8.63
N PHE A 196 -7.88 15.52 -7.85
CA PHE A 196 -8.66 14.31 -8.00
C PHE A 196 -9.76 14.27 -6.93
N GLU A 197 -10.95 13.90 -7.36
CA GLU A 197 -12.07 13.56 -6.50
C GLU A 197 -12.28 12.04 -6.50
N ILE A 198 -12.37 11.46 -5.30
CA ILE A 198 -12.71 10.06 -5.09
C ILE A 198 -14.23 9.91 -5.17
N ILE A 199 -14.69 9.08 -6.11
CA ILE A 199 -16.12 8.95 -6.44
C ILE A 199 -16.80 7.85 -5.62
N ASN A 200 -16.22 6.65 -5.57
CA ASN A 200 -16.81 5.53 -4.81
C ASN A 200 -16.50 5.61 -3.31
N ASP A 201 -17.19 4.77 -2.54
CA ASP A 201 -16.96 4.65 -1.10
C ASP A 201 -15.60 3.96 -0.85
N LEU A 202 -14.78 4.56 0.01
CA LEU A 202 -13.50 3.99 0.44
C LEU A 202 -13.68 2.61 1.10
N ASN A 203 -14.87 2.32 1.64
CA ASN A 203 -15.16 1.06 2.32
C ASN A 203 -15.38 -0.11 1.37
N THR A 204 -15.61 0.16 0.09
CA THR A 204 -15.72 -0.90 -0.91
C THR A 204 -14.37 -1.32 -1.45
N TRP A 205 -13.30 -0.55 -1.20
CA TRP A 205 -11.98 -0.84 -1.76
C TRP A 205 -11.36 -2.11 -1.17
N GLU A 206 -10.72 -2.89 -2.04
CA GLU A 206 -9.97 -4.08 -1.68
C GLU A 206 -8.61 -4.06 -2.39
N TYR A 207 -7.55 -4.47 -1.69
CA TYR A 207 -6.14 -4.39 -2.12
C TYR A 207 -5.63 -2.96 -2.38
N SER A 208 -6.49 -1.95 -2.18
CA SER A 208 -6.17 -0.54 -2.27
C SER A 208 -6.49 0.15 -0.95
N TYR A 209 -5.57 0.99 -0.50
CA TYR A 209 -5.59 1.63 0.81
C TYR A 209 -5.36 3.13 0.63
N PHE A 210 -5.95 3.93 1.51
CA PHE A 210 -5.86 5.38 1.45
C PHE A 210 -5.57 5.96 2.83
N SER A 211 -4.39 6.57 3.00
CA SER A 211 -3.96 7.13 4.28
C SER A 211 -2.97 8.28 4.10
N LYS A 212 -2.77 9.06 5.16
CA LYS A 212 -1.59 9.92 5.29
C LYS A 212 -0.35 9.06 5.51
N VAL A 213 0.78 9.49 4.96
CA VAL A 213 2.08 8.93 5.34
C VAL A 213 2.45 9.41 6.74
N HIS A 214 3.01 8.50 7.52
CA HIS A 214 3.44 8.73 8.89
C HIS A 214 4.97 8.82 8.92
N TYR A 215 5.47 9.98 9.38
CA TYR A 215 6.90 10.25 9.44
C TYR A 215 7.42 9.96 10.84
N ASN A 216 8.39 9.04 10.94
CA ASN A 216 9.04 8.65 12.19
C ASN A 216 8.07 8.21 13.33
N LYS A 217 6.93 7.60 12.99
CA LYS A 217 5.92 7.15 13.98
C LYS A 217 5.82 5.63 14.01
N LEU A 218 6.80 4.96 14.59
CA LEU A 218 6.95 3.50 14.55
C LEU A 218 6.67 2.78 15.89
N ASP A 219 6.20 3.50 16.92
CA ASP A 219 6.06 2.98 18.29
C ASP A 219 5.24 1.69 18.39
N GLU A 220 4.14 1.60 17.64
CA GLU A 220 3.29 0.40 17.60
C GLU A 220 4.01 -0.84 17.01
N PHE A 221 4.99 -0.63 16.12
CA PHE A 221 5.80 -1.73 15.60
C PHE A 221 6.87 -2.17 16.59
N GLU A 222 7.35 -1.27 17.44
CA GLU A 222 8.24 -1.65 18.55
C GLU A 222 7.46 -2.47 19.59
N ALA A 223 6.26 -2.02 19.98
CA ALA A 223 5.39 -2.79 20.88
C ALA A 223 5.04 -4.17 20.30
N LEU A 224 4.73 -4.23 19.00
CA LEU A 224 4.51 -5.47 18.26
C LEU A 224 5.75 -6.37 18.26
N LYS A 225 6.94 -5.81 18.01
CA LYS A 225 8.22 -6.54 18.02
C LYS A 225 8.48 -7.18 19.39
N GLU A 226 8.29 -6.43 20.47
CA GLU A 226 8.50 -6.92 21.83
C GLU A 226 7.53 -8.06 22.19
N GLY A 227 6.23 -7.84 21.94
CA GLY A 227 5.20 -8.85 22.20
C GLY A 227 5.39 -10.12 21.37
N TRP A 228 5.69 -9.96 20.09
CA TRP A 228 5.96 -11.08 19.19
C TRP A 228 7.22 -11.86 19.62
N SER A 229 8.31 -11.17 19.95
CA SER A 229 9.54 -11.83 20.42
C SER A 229 9.29 -12.68 21.67
N LYS A 230 8.46 -12.19 22.60
CA LYS A 230 8.07 -12.95 23.79
C LYS A 230 7.32 -14.24 23.44
N ILE A 231 6.29 -14.14 22.59
CA ILE A 231 5.49 -15.30 22.17
C ILE A 231 6.36 -16.32 21.43
N GLN A 232 7.26 -15.85 20.55
CA GLN A 232 8.18 -16.68 19.78
C GLN A 232 9.18 -17.44 20.68
N LEU A 233 9.67 -16.80 21.75
CA LEU A 233 10.58 -17.43 22.72
C LEU A 233 9.88 -18.48 23.59
N GLN A 234 8.62 -18.26 23.94
CA GLN A 234 7.80 -19.21 24.72
C GLN A 234 7.42 -20.44 23.88
N ASN A 235 7.29 -20.29 22.57
CA ASN A 235 6.78 -21.32 21.67
C ASN A 235 7.77 -21.62 20.52
N LYS A 236 8.97 -22.10 20.87
CA LYS A 236 10.09 -22.30 19.91
C LYS A 236 9.80 -23.22 18.72
N HIS A 237 8.82 -24.11 18.84
CA HIS A 237 8.41 -25.04 17.78
C HIS A 237 7.43 -24.40 16.77
N ILE A 238 6.98 -23.16 17.05
CA ILE A 238 6.05 -22.42 16.20
C ILE A 238 6.75 -21.19 15.64
N HIS A 239 6.72 -21.03 14.33
CA HIS A 239 7.19 -19.85 13.62
C HIS A 239 6.01 -18.93 13.34
N TYR A 240 5.88 -17.88 14.14
CA TYR A 240 4.86 -16.87 13.96
C TYR A 240 5.29 -15.89 12.86
N ARG A 241 4.33 -15.38 12.08
CA ARG A 241 4.55 -14.36 11.05
C ARG A 241 3.33 -13.45 10.95
N VAL A 242 3.57 -12.17 10.68
CA VAL A 242 2.53 -11.20 10.30
C VAL A 242 2.85 -10.60 8.93
N GLU A 243 1.82 -10.37 8.13
CA GLU A 243 1.91 -9.65 6.85
C GLU A 243 1.51 -8.19 7.03
N LEU A 244 2.50 -7.33 7.29
CA LEU A 244 2.30 -5.91 7.64
C LEU A 244 2.59 -4.96 6.47
N ASP A 245 2.78 -5.51 5.27
CA ASP A 245 3.36 -4.80 4.13
C ASP A 245 2.53 -3.58 3.73
N GLN A 246 1.21 -3.66 3.81
CA GLN A 246 0.30 -2.54 3.55
C GLN A 246 0.43 -1.41 4.59
N LEU A 247 0.74 -1.73 5.86
CA LEU A 247 0.87 -0.74 6.92
C LEU A 247 2.24 -0.08 6.85
N LEU A 248 3.31 -0.88 6.73
CA LEU A 248 4.69 -0.42 6.62
C LEU A 248 4.89 0.51 5.41
N SER A 249 4.13 0.29 4.34
CA SER A 249 4.12 1.15 3.15
C SER A 249 3.51 2.53 3.37
N PHE A 250 3.00 2.86 4.57
CA PHE A 250 2.60 4.22 4.94
C PHE A 250 3.60 4.94 5.84
N HIS A 251 4.82 4.42 5.97
CA HIS A 251 5.84 4.99 6.84
C HIS A 251 7.04 5.52 6.07
N LYS A 252 7.52 6.69 6.48
CA LYS A 252 8.73 7.33 5.94
C LYS A 252 9.60 7.87 7.07
N SER A 253 10.87 8.09 6.76
CA SER A 253 11.78 8.82 7.65
C SER A 253 11.43 10.31 7.72
N GLU A 254 11.78 10.96 8.83
CA GLU A 254 11.43 12.36 9.12
C GLU A 254 11.91 13.35 8.04
N ARG A 255 13.02 13.03 7.35
CA ARG A 255 13.57 13.87 6.26
C ARG A 255 12.57 14.15 5.12
N TRP A 256 11.52 13.33 4.99
CA TRP A 256 10.49 13.47 3.97
C TRP A 256 9.19 14.12 4.49
N ASN A 257 9.15 14.54 5.77
CA ASN A 257 7.94 15.09 6.38
C ASN A 257 7.40 16.33 5.65
N SER A 258 8.27 17.09 4.97
CA SER A 258 7.87 18.22 4.12
C SER A 258 6.92 17.84 2.99
N GLU A 259 6.88 16.56 2.58
CA GLU A 259 5.99 16.07 1.51
C GLU A 259 4.52 16.02 1.94
N LYS A 260 4.24 15.96 3.26
CA LYS A 260 2.88 15.87 3.84
C LYS A 260 1.97 14.94 3.02
N GLU A 261 2.50 13.76 2.71
CA GLU A 261 1.93 12.92 1.67
C GLU A 261 0.62 12.29 2.13
N ILE A 262 -0.37 12.33 1.25
CA ILE A 262 -1.56 11.51 1.29
C ILE A 262 -1.41 10.48 0.16
N ARG A 263 -1.51 9.21 0.50
CA ARG A 263 -1.10 8.10 -0.36
C ARG A 263 -2.29 7.21 -0.67
N ILE A 264 -2.49 6.95 -1.95
CA ILE A 264 -3.23 5.77 -2.39
C ILE A 264 -2.19 4.68 -2.68
N LEU A 265 -2.31 3.56 -1.99
CA LEU A 265 -1.47 2.38 -2.15
C LEU A 265 -2.31 1.27 -2.74
N THR A 266 -1.88 0.65 -3.83
CA THR A 266 -2.41 -0.63 -4.30
C THR A 266 -1.33 -1.67 -4.10
N LEU A 267 -1.59 -2.66 -3.25
CA LEU A 267 -0.63 -3.70 -2.89
C LEU A 267 -1.17 -5.06 -3.30
N PHE A 268 -0.40 -5.77 -4.11
CA PHE A 268 -0.68 -7.15 -4.44
C PHE A 268 0.32 -8.04 -3.72
N SER A 269 -0.16 -8.86 -2.79
CA SER A 269 0.71 -9.89 -2.20
C SER A 269 1.10 -10.90 -3.29
N ASN A 270 2.32 -11.42 -3.25
CA ASN A 270 2.81 -12.45 -4.17
C ASN A 270 2.04 -13.79 -4.03
N VAL A 271 1.09 -13.86 -3.08
CA VAL A 271 0.18 -14.99 -2.93
C VAL A 271 -0.96 -14.85 -3.95
N PHE A 272 -0.91 -15.73 -4.95
CA PHE A 272 -1.96 -16.17 -5.86
C PHE A 272 -1.91 -15.70 -7.32
N HIS A 273 -1.85 -16.74 -8.17
CA HIS A 273 -2.17 -16.80 -9.60
C HIS A 273 -3.57 -16.29 -9.99
N SER A 274 -4.32 -15.69 -9.05
CA SER A 274 -5.68 -15.19 -9.20
C SER A 274 -5.79 -13.69 -8.87
N ASN A 275 -4.72 -12.91 -9.03
CA ASN A 275 -4.81 -11.45 -8.90
C ASN A 275 -5.69 -10.93 -10.05
N PRO A 276 -6.90 -10.41 -9.76
CA PRO A 276 -7.83 -9.99 -10.80
C PRO A 276 -7.36 -8.70 -11.49
N PHE A 277 -6.27 -8.10 -11.02
CA PHE A 277 -5.68 -6.88 -11.54
C PHE A 277 -4.35 -7.08 -12.28
N ARG A 278 -3.91 -8.33 -12.46
CA ARG A 278 -2.61 -8.63 -13.11
C ARG A 278 -2.50 -7.98 -14.50
N GLU A 279 -3.58 -7.96 -15.26
CA GLU A 279 -3.67 -7.38 -16.60
C GLU A 279 -3.48 -5.84 -16.62
N ARG A 280 -3.55 -5.21 -15.44
CA ARG A 280 -3.37 -3.77 -15.27
C ARG A 280 -1.98 -3.39 -14.75
N ILE A 281 -1.09 -4.37 -14.58
CA ILE A 281 0.31 -4.16 -14.19
C ILE A 281 1.16 -4.20 -15.46
N TYR A 282 1.89 -3.12 -15.70
CA TYR A 282 2.74 -2.96 -16.87
C TYR A 282 4.19 -2.75 -16.42
N SER A 283 5.12 -3.15 -17.26
CA SER A 283 6.54 -2.83 -17.08
C SER A 283 6.89 -1.53 -17.78
N ASP A 284 7.85 -0.80 -17.22
CA ASP A 284 8.46 0.39 -17.82
C ASP A 284 9.98 0.24 -17.77
N PHE A 285 10.69 1.04 -18.56
CA PHE A 285 12.15 1.08 -18.54
C PHE A 285 12.64 2.44 -18.06
N LYS A 286 13.60 2.43 -17.12
CA LYS A 286 14.27 3.62 -16.60
C LYS A 286 15.77 3.41 -16.66
N PHE A 287 16.46 4.28 -17.39
CA PHE A 287 17.89 4.15 -17.61
C PHE A 287 18.68 4.22 -16.30
N ASP A 288 18.27 5.10 -15.38
CA ASP A 288 18.85 5.30 -14.06
C ASP A 288 18.51 4.18 -13.05
N LYS A 289 17.65 3.22 -13.43
CA LYS A 289 17.20 2.09 -12.59
C LYS A 289 17.12 0.79 -13.39
N ALA A 290 18.06 0.59 -14.32
CA ALA A 290 18.02 -0.51 -15.27
C ALA A 290 18.10 -1.92 -14.63
N ASP A 291 18.62 -2.00 -13.40
CA ASP A 291 18.74 -3.21 -12.59
C ASP A 291 17.47 -3.57 -11.82
N LYS A 292 16.49 -2.67 -11.76
CA LYS A 292 15.26 -2.84 -10.99
C LYS A 292 14.06 -3.14 -11.90
N PRO A 293 13.14 -4.03 -11.50
CA PRO A 293 11.89 -4.24 -12.23
C PRO A 293 10.95 -3.05 -12.01
N ILE A 294 11.03 -2.05 -12.89
CA ILE A 294 10.13 -0.91 -12.85
C ILE A 294 8.77 -1.32 -13.42
N LYS A 295 7.76 -1.27 -12.55
CA LYS A 295 6.37 -1.58 -12.91
C LYS A 295 5.46 -0.43 -12.53
N TYR A 296 4.32 -0.36 -13.19
CA TYR A 296 3.24 0.53 -12.79
C TYR A 296 1.87 -0.16 -12.92
N PHE A 297 0.98 0.18 -12.00
CA PHE A 297 -0.43 -0.16 -12.07
C PHE A 297 -1.19 0.99 -12.72
N LYS A 298 -2.01 0.70 -13.74
CA LYS A 298 -2.88 1.71 -14.37
C LYS A 298 -4.17 1.89 -13.55
N LEU A 299 -4.17 2.90 -12.70
CA LEU A 299 -5.34 3.30 -11.92
C LEU A 299 -6.33 4.05 -12.82
N PRO A 300 -7.49 3.46 -13.15
CA PRO A 300 -8.43 4.05 -14.10
C PRO A 300 -9.06 5.34 -13.54
N LEU A 301 -9.31 6.29 -14.44
CA LEU A 301 -10.12 7.47 -14.15
C LEU A 301 -11.57 7.25 -14.56
N CYS A 302 -12.45 8.08 -13.99
CA CYS A 302 -13.87 8.08 -14.24
C CYS A 302 -14.35 9.37 -14.91
N ASP A 303 -15.47 9.26 -15.61
CA ASP A 303 -16.18 10.37 -16.23
C ASP A 303 -17.04 11.16 -15.21
N LYS A 304 -17.80 12.15 -15.68
CA LYS A 304 -18.72 12.93 -14.83
C LYS A 304 -19.82 12.10 -14.15
N ASN A 305 -20.15 10.92 -14.68
CA ASN A 305 -21.19 10.03 -14.15
C ASN A 305 -20.62 8.97 -13.19
N GLY A 306 -19.29 8.89 -13.04
CA GLY A 306 -18.64 7.88 -12.19
C GLY A 306 -18.41 6.54 -12.91
N GLU A 307 -18.59 6.50 -14.23
CA GLU A 307 -18.22 5.35 -15.07
C GLU A 307 -16.74 5.43 -15.42
N PHE A 308 -16.07 4.28 -15.57
CA PHE A 308 -14.67 4.28 -15.96
C PHE A 308 -14.51 4.80 -17.40
N ILE A 309 -13.45 5.56 -17.66
CA ILE A 309 -13.08 5.95 -19.02
C ILE A 309 -12.64 4.72 -19.82
N ASP A 310 -11.96 3.79 -19.13
CA ASP A 310 -11.65 2.47 -19.63
C ASP A 310 -12.94 1.63 -19.76
N LYS A 311 -13.38 1.43 -21.01
CA LYS A 311 -14.65 0.75 -21.32
C LYS A 311 -14.63 -0.73 -21.01
N GLU A 312 -13.46 -1.37 -21.00
CA GLU A 312 -13.34 -2.79 -20.66
C GLU A 312 -13.73 -3.01 -19.20
N LEU A 313 -13.31 -2.12 -18.31
CA LEU A 313 -13.71 -2.17 -16.91
C LEU A 313 -15.22 -2.02 -16.71
N ASN A 314 -15.90 -1.18 -17.51
CA ASN A 314 -17.36 -1.03 -17.42
C ASN A 314 -18.12 -2.30 -17.81
N SER A 315 -17.48 -3.20 -18.55
CA SER A 315 -18.05 -4.51 -18.90
C SER A 315 -17.84 -5.56 -17.80
N CYS A 316 -16.98 -5.28 -16.81
CA CYS A 316 -16.79 -6.16 -15.66
C CYS A 316 -17.97 -6.11 -14.68
N PRO A 317 -18.18 -7.18 -13.89
CA PRO A 317 -19.18 -7.20 -12.83
C PRO A 317 -19.07 -6.01 -11.88
N GLU A 318 -20.21 -5.47 -11.44
CA GLU A 318 -20.26 -4.32 -10.52
C GLU A 318 -19.45 -4.57 -9.24
N SER A 319 -19.48 -5.78 -8.68
CA SER A 319 -18.69 -6.14 -7.49
C SER A 319 -17.19 -5.96 -7.71
N PHE A 320 -16.68 -6.28 -8.90
CA PHE A 320 -15.29 -6.05 -9.25
C PHE A 320 -14.98 -4.56 -9.47
N ARG A 321 -15.90 -3.82 -10.09
CA ARG A 321 -15.75 -2.37 -10.29
C ARG A 321 -15.71 -1.59 -8.98
N GLN A 322 -16.44 -2.04 -7.96
CA GLN A 322 -16.55 -1.36 -6.67
C GLN A 322 -15.28 -1.45 -5.82
N ILE A 323 -14.49 -2.52 -5.97
CA ILE A 323 -13.25 -2.70 -5.20
C ILE A 323 -12.09 -1.84 -5.72
N ILE A 324 -12.20 -1.29 -6.94
CA ILE A 324 -11.19 -0.41 -7.54
C ILE A 324 -11.44 1.05 -7.13
N PRO A 325 -10.41 1.82 -6.75
CA PRO A 325 -10.56 3.26 -6.56
C PRO A 325 -11.07 3.96 -7.83
N LYS A 326 -12.18 4.69 -7.71
CA LYS A 326 -12.73 5.53 -8.78
C LYS A 326 -12.30 6.98 -8.55
N LEU A 327 -11.41 7.50 -9.39
CA LEU A 327 -10.97 8.90 -9.33
C LEU A 327 -11.44 9.67 -10.55
N ARG A 328 -11.77 10.93 -10.35
CA ARG A 328 -12.10 11.87 -11.43
C ARG A 328 -11.26 13.13 -11.29
N ILE A 329 -10.84 13.71 -12.41
CA ILE A 329 -10.26 15.06 -12.41
C ILE A 329 -11.37 16.07 -12.16
N SER A 330 -11.35 16.74 -11.01
CA SER A 330 -12.32 17.79 -10.67
C SER A 330 -11.81 19.19 -11.03
N ASN A 331 -10.50 19.43 -10.89
CA ASN A 331 -9.88 20.71 -11.19
C ASN A 331 -8.42 20.56 -11.66
N ILE A 332 -7.91 21.57 -12.37
CA ILE A 332 -6.51 21.70 -12.77
C ILE A 332 -6.03 23.11 -12.45
N TYR A 333 -5.06 23.20 -11.55
CA TYR A 333 -4.46 24.46 -11.11
C TYR A 333 -3.13 24.72 -11.81
N PHE A 334 -2.83 26.00 -11.97
CA PHE A 334 -1.56 26.49 -12.51
C PHE A 334 -0.85 27.38 -11.51
N SER A 335 0.46 27.23 -11.47
CA SER A 335 1.37 28.08 -10.72
C SER A 335 1.30 29.54 -11.16
N SER A 336 1.59 30.47 -10.26
CA SER A 336 1.83 31.87 -10.62
C SER A 336 3.04 32.09 -11.52
N ASP A 337 4.02 31.20 -11.44
CA ASP A 337 5.20 31.17 -12.29
C ASP A 337 4.97 30.52 -13.66
N CYS A 338 3.72 30.15 -14.00
CA CYS A 338 3.40 29.58 -15.31
C CYS A 338 3.85 30.54 -16.44
N PRO A 339 4.65 30.08 -17.41
CA PRO A 339 5.31 30.96 -18.39
C PRO A 339 4.37 31.48 -19.49
N ILE A 340 3.11 31.05 -19.49
CA ILE A 340 2.12 31.45 -20.50
C ILE A 340 1.61 32.87 -20.17
N SER A 341 1.61 33.75 -21.17
CA SER A 341 1.10 35.13 -21.06
C SER A 341 -0.40 35.14 -20.73
N ASN A 342 -0.96 36.21 -20.15
CA ASN A 342 -2.36 36.21 -19.68
C ASN A 342 -3.39 35.90 -20.78
N ASN A 343 -3.27 36.48 -21.97
CA ASN A 343 -4.21 36.22 -23.08
C ASN A 343 -4.06 34.80 -23.63
N ASP A 344 -2.82 34.33 -23.81
CA ASP A 344 -2.55 32.96 -24.26
C ASP A 344 -2.97 31.93 -23.22
N PHE A 345 -2.89 32.29 -21.94
CA PHE A 345 -3.24 31.43 -20.82
C PHE A 345 -4.75 31.17 -20.78
N THR A 346 -5.58 32.19 -20.96
CA THR A 346 -7.04 32.00 -21.04
C THR A 346 -7.41 31.10 -22.21
N ASN A 347 -6.83 31.33 -23.39
CA ASN A 347 -7.09 30.47 -24.56
C ASN A 347 -6.63 29.03 -24.32
N PHE A 348 -5.46 28.84 -23.73
CA PHE A 348 -4.93 27.54 -23.36
C PHE A 348 -5.86 26.81 -22.36
N GLN A 349 -6.34 27.51 -21.33
CA GLN A 349 -7.27 26.98 -20.34
C GLN A 349 -8.58 26.49 -20.98
N VAL A 350 -9.19 27.30 -21.86
CA VAL A 350 -10.41 26.92 -22.59
C VAL A 350 -10.17 25.68 -23.45
N ASN A 351 -9.05 25.66 -24.19
CA ASN A 351 -8.67 24.52 -25.01
C ASN A 351 -8.45 23.24 -24.18
N LEU A 352 -7.81 23.36 -23.01
CA LEU A 352 -7.61 22.24 -22.10
C LEU A 352 -8.92 21.72 -21.51
N GLN A 353 -9.83 22.61 -21.10
CA GLN A 353 -11.17 22.19 -20.62
C GLN A 353 -11.93 21.43 -21.69
N LYS A 354 -11.95 21.97 -22.91
CA LYS A 354 -12.58 21.31 -24.05
C LYS A 354 -11.93 19.95 -24.29
N TYR A 355 -10.61 19.87 -24.29
CA TYR A 355 -9.88 18.63 -24.49
C TYR A 355 -10.21 17.57 -23.43
N VAL A 356 -10.26 17.95 -22.14
CA VAL A 356 -10.66 17.04 -21.06
C VAL A 356 -12.12 16.61 -21.20
N SER A 357 -13.02 17.54 -21.53
CA SER A 357 -14.43 17.22 -21.78
C SER A 357 -14.59 16.23 -22.93
N ASP A 358 -13.89 16.46 -24.05
CA ASP A 358 -13.98 15.63 -25.24
C ASP A 358 -13.36 14.23 -25.02
N LYS A 359 -12.26 14.14 -24.27
CA LYS A 359 -11.54 12.87 -24.03
C LYS A 359 -12.10 12.05 -22.88
N MET A 360 -12.54 12.71 -21.82
CA MET A 360 -12.88 12.04 -20.56
C MET A 360 -14.37 12.14 -20.21
N ASN A 361 -15.16 12.92 -20.95
CA ASN A 361 -16.54 13.26 -20.57
C ASN A 361 -16.62 13.82 -19.14
N CYS A 362 -15.60 14.59 -18.74
CA CYS A 362 -15.50 15.25 -17.44
C CYS A 362 -15.68 16.76 -17.61
N TRP A 363 -16.42 17.37 -16.69
CA TRP A 363 -16.47 18.82 -16.60
C TRP A 363 -15.52 19.30 -15.50
N ILE A 364 -14.45 19.96 -15.90
CA ILE A 364 -13.58 20.68 -14.98
C ILE A 364 -14.30 21.97 -14.60
N GLY A 365 -14.38 22.28 -13.31
CA GLY A 365 -14.94 23.55 -12.83
C GLY A 365 -14.43 24.76 -13.62
N SER A 366 -15.23 25.82 -13.74
CA SER A 366 -14.85 26.98 -14.57
C SER A 366 -13.48 27.51 -14.15
N LEU A 367 -12.49 27.36 -15.04
CA LEU A 367 -11.12 27.86 -14.83
C LEU A 367 -11.06 29.38 -14.68
N SER A 368 -12.17 30.10 -14.85
CA SER A 368 -12.29 31.55 -14.64
C SER A 368 -12.02 32.00 -13.19
N ASN A 369 -12.13 31.12 -12.19
CA ASN A 369 -11.66 31.37 -10.83
C ASN A 369 -10.21 30.91 -10.58
N ASN A 370 -9.58 30.22 -11.54
CA ASN A 370 -8.18 29.83 -11.50
C ASN A 370 -7.31 31.00 -11.96
N LYS A 371 -7.25 32.02 -11.11
CA LYS A 371 -6.04 32.85 -11.05
C LYS A 371 -4.87 31.90 -10.74
N LYS A 372 -3.76 32.13 -11.43
CA LYS A 372 -2.42 31.75 -10.99
C LYS A 372 -2.36 31.66 -9.47
N VAL A 373 -2.04 30.48 -8.92
CA VAL A 373 -2.06 30.30 -7.46
C VAL A 373 -1.00 31.21 -6.84
N GLU A 374 -1.45 32.15 -6.01
CA GLU A 374 -0.57 33.02 -5.24
C GLU A 374 -0.01 32.27 -4.04
N TYR A 375 1.30 32.37 -3.86
CA TYR A 375 1.98 31.73 -2.74
C TYR A 375 1.76 32.51 -1.44
N VAL A 376 1.66 31.79 -0.34
CA VAL A 376 1.78 32.44 0.98
C VAL A 376 3.20 32.99 1.10
N LYS A 377 3.35 34.29 1.30
CA LYS A 377 4.64 34.87 1.68
C LYS A 377 5.05 34.21 2.99
N GLN A 378 6.13 33.42 2.98
CA GLN A 378 6.73 32.96 4.22
C GLN A 378 7.25 34.19 4.94
N THR A 379 6.54 34.64 5.97
CA THR A 379 7.07 35.64 6.90
C THR A 379 8.32 35.02 7.49
N SER A 380 9.50 35.49 7.10
CA SER A 380 10.75 35.04 7.69
C SER A 380 10.66 35.28 9.19
N CYS A 381 10.62 34.21 9.97
CA CYS A 381 10.62 34.24 11.42
C CYS A 381 12.04 34.59 11.92
N SER A 382 12.60 35.70 11.43
CA SER A 382 13.92 36.23 11.79
C SER A 382 13.83 37.46 12.70
N GLN A 383 12.66 37.74 13.29
CA GLN A 383 12.47 38.89 14.21
C GLN A 383 12.06 38.52 15.65
N LEU A 384 12.05 37.23 16.03
CA LEU A 384 11.76 36.82 17.41
C LEU A 384 13.01 36.54 18.27
N SER A 385 14.22 36.77 17.77
CA SER A 385 15.46 36.72 18.57
C SER A 385 15.89 38.07 19.17
N ARG A 386 15.00 39.08 19.22
CA ARG A 386 15.30 40.41 19.82
C ARG A 386 14.40 40.83 20.99
N ILE A 387 13.63 39.91 21.59
CA ILE A 387 12.77 40.24 22.75
C ILE A 387 13.19 39.49 24.04
N PHE A 388 14.31 38.78 24.02
CA PHE A 388 14.97 38.33 25.26
C PHE A 388 16.44 38.76 25.25
N ASN A 389 16.68 40.00 25.68
CA ASN A 389 17.91 40.45 26.31
C ASN A 389 17.54 41.43 27.41
#